data_AF-A0A5S4UDV3-F1
#
_entry.id   AF-A0A5S4UDV3-F1
#
_cell.length_a   1.000
_cell.length_b   1.000
_cell.length_c   1.000
_cell.angle_alpha   90.00
_cell.angle_beta   90.00
_cell.angle_gamma   90.00
#
_symmetry.space_group_name_H-M   'P 1'
#
loop_
_entity.id
_entity.type
_entity.pdbx_description
1 polymer ?
#
loop_
_entity_poly.entity_id
_entity_poly.type
_entity_poly.pdbx_seq_one_letter_code
_entity_poly.pdbx_strand_id
1 'polypeptide(L)'
;MSEKILREKAVCEKLSLDRGTVRVMWESGQFPAPFSITGGRAIGWREADIDEWIVKQSRAKRRAAVIARRVLEKPEPTFNEALSMVAQPLFEQE
;
A
#
# COMPACT_ATOMS: atom_id res chain seq x y z
N MET A 1 -4.44 -28.59 0.06
CA MET A 1 -4.58 -27.31 0.77
C MET A 1 -5.99 -27.23 1.32
N SER A 2 -6.15 -26.90 2.61
CA SER A 2 -7.46 -26.74 3.24
C SER A 2 -7.93 -25.30 3.11
N GLU A 3 -9.09 -25.09 2.50
CA GLU A 3 -9.75 -23.78 2.50
C GLU A 3 -10.34 -23.52 3.90
N LYS A 4 -9.84 -22.47 4.57
CA LYS A 4 -10.32 -22.05 5.88
C LYS A 4 -11.10 -20.75 5.75
N ILE A 5 -12.23 -20.67 6.45
CA ILE A 5 -13.02 -19.46 6.55
C ILE A 5 -12.73 -18.79 7.89
N LEU A 6 -12.37 -17.51 7.85
CA LEU A 6 -12.21 -16.68 9.04
C LEU A 6 -13.50 -15.90 9.31
N ARG A 7 -13.91 -15.89 10.56
CA ARG A 7 -14.97 -15.01 11.08
C ARG A 7 -14.36 -13.65 11.45
N GLU A 8 -15.21 -12.64 11.59
CA GLU A 8 -14.81 -11.27 11.90
C GLU A 8 -13.78 -11.19 13.06
N LYS A 9 -14.05 -11.88 14.17
CA LYS A 9 -13.11 -11.94 15.31
C LYS A 9 -11.72 -12.46 14.93
N ALA A 10 -11.65 -13.54 14.15
CA ALA A 10 -10.39 -14.13 13.73
C ALA A 10 -9.64 -13.25 12.72
N VAL A 11 -10.37 -12.51 11.87
CA VAL A 11 -9.77 -11.50 10.97
C VAL A 11 -9.18 -10.36 11.79
N CYS A 12 -9.90 -9.84 12.78
CA CYS A 12 -9.40 -8.81 13.70
C CYS A 12 -8.12 -9.25 14.42
N GLU A 13 -8.11 -10.47 14.97
CA GLU A 13 -6.94 -11.06 15.62
C GLU A 13 -5.76 -11.20 14.64
N LYS A 14 -6.00 -11.72 13.44
CA LYS A 14 -4.97 -11.92 12.41
C LYS A 14 -4.35 -10.60 11.95
N LEU A 15 -5.14 -9.54 11.83
CA LEU A 15 -4.68 -8.22 11.41
C LEU A 15 -4.21 -7.33 12.57
N SER A 16 -4.42 -7.75 13.82
CA SER A 16 -4.23 -6.90 15.00
C SER A 16 -4.99 -5.56 14.90
N LEU A 17 -6.24 -5.62 14.42
CA LEU A 17 -7.14 -4.47 14.26
C LEU A 17 -8.41 -4.66 15.07
N ASP A 18 -9.05 -3.56 15.46
CA ASP A 18 -10.37 -3.63 16.07
C ASP A 18 -11.47 -3.88 15.02
N ARG A 19 -12.63 -4.30 15.51
CA ARG A 19 -13.80 -4.63 14.70
C ARG A 19 -14.30 -3.46 13.85
N GLY A 20 -14.33 -2.25 14.42
CA GLY A 20 -14.83 -1.05 13.74
C GLY A 20 -13.93 -0.69 12.56
N THR A 21 -12.62 -0.79 12.74
CA THR A 21 -11.65 -0.56 11.67
C THR A 21 -11.84 -1.54 10.52
N VAL A 22 -11.87 -2.85 10.80
CA VAL A 22 -12.10 -3.87 9.75
C VAL A 22 -13.42 -3.59 9.03
N ARG A 23 -14.46 -3.23 9.78
CA ARG A 23 -15.78 -2.91 9.23
C ARG A 23 -15.75 -1.75 8.23
N VAL A 24 -15.21 -0.61 8.63
CA VAL A 24 -15.07 0.57 7.77
C VAL A 24 -14.24 0.24 6.53
N MET A 25 -13.20 -0.58 6.66
CA MET A 25 -12.34 -0.90 5.53
C MET A 25 -13.07 -1.72 4.45
N TRP A 26 -13.90 -2.71 4.82
CA TRP A 26 -14.65 -3.47 3.79
C TRP A 26 -15.85 -2.70 3.26
N GLU A 27 -16.52 -1.90 4.10
CA GLU A 27 -17.61 -1.00 3.65
C GLU A 27 -17.08 0.08 2.67
N SER A 28 -15.84 0.55 2.84
CA SER A 28 -15.19 1.50 1.93
C SER A 28 -14.45 0.85 0.74
N GLY A 29 -14.51 -0.48 0.60
CA GLY A 29 -13.87 -1.20 -0.51
C GLY A 29 -12.33 -1.27 -0.43
N GLN A 30 -11.73 -0.90 0.71
CA GLN A 30 -10.28 -0.97 0.94
C GLN A 30 -9.81 -2.36 1.42
N PHE A 31 -10.74 -3.20 1.83
CA PHE A 31 -10.53 -4.56 2.33
C PHE A 31 -11.45 -5.55 1.61
N PRO A 32 -11.10 -6.85 1.50
CA PRO A 32 -11.96 -7.84 0.88
C PRO A 32 -13.35 -7.84 1.52
N ALA A 33 -14.39 -7.88 0.70
CA ALA A 33 -15.75 -7.96 1.19
C ALA A 33 -16.01 -9.36 1.79
N PRO A 34 -16.70 -9.46 2.94
CA PRO A 34 -17.13 -10.75 3.44
C PRO A 34 -18.20 -11.36 2.54
N PHE A 35 -18.34 -12.69 2.58
CA PHE A 35 -19.47 -13.40 2.00
C PHE A 35 -20.35 -14.02 3.08
N SER A 36 -21.63 -14.25 2.75
CA SER A 36 -22.55 -14.96 3.65
C SER A 36 -22.28 -16.46 3.60
N ILE A 37 -22.03 -17.07 4.75
CA ILE A 37 -21.74 -18.51 4.86
C ILE A 37 -23.02 -19.34 4.73
N THR A 38 -24.13 -18.83 5.28
CA THR A 38 -25.40 -19.58 5.39
C THR A 38 -26.58 -18.86 4.73
N GLY A 39 -26.36 -17.74 4.04
CA GLY A 39 -27.42 -16.87 3.52
C GLY A 39 -28.07 -15.96 4.57
N GLY A 40 -27.59 -15.99 5.81
CA GLY A 40 -28.05 -15.12 6.91
C GLY A 40 -27.00 -14.12 7.36
N ARG A 41 -27.08 -13.72 8.64
CA ARG A 41 -26.13 -12.79 9.31
C ARG A 41 -24.72 -13.36 9.50
N ALA A 42 -24.53 -14.65 9.23
CA ALA A 42 -23.27 -15.31 9.40
C ALA A 42 -22.34 -15.00 8.21
N ILE A 43 -21.42 -14.05 8.42
CA ILE A 43 -20.44 -13.63 7.40
C ILE A 43 -19.05 -14.20 7.67
N GLY A 44 -18.23 -14.32 6.62
CA GLY A 44 -16.84 -14.72 6.74
C GLY A 44 -15.99 -14.33 5.52
N TRP A 45 -14.70 -14.57 5.65
CA TRP A 45 -13.70 -14.35 4.60
C TRP A 45 -12.95 -15.65 4.36
N ARG A 46 -12.53 -15.89 3.13
CA ARG A 46 -11.54 -16.93 2.87
C ARG A 46 -10.22 -16.47 3.44
N GLU A 47 -9.54 -17.35 4.18
CA GLU A 47 -8.24 -17.04 4.75
C GLU A 47 -7.23 -16.61 3.68
N ALA A 48 -7.26 -17.28 2.52
CA ALA A 48 -6.41 -16.97 1.38
C ALA A 48 -6.58 -15.54 0.86
N ASP A 49 -7.81 -15.04 0.77
CA ASP A 49 -8.09 -13.68 0.30
C ASP A 49 -7.53 -12.62 1.28
N ILE A 50 -7.58 -12.92 2.59
CA ILE A 50 -6.98 -12.07 3.62
C ILE A 50 -5.45 -12.08 3.51
N ASP A 51 -4.84 -13.26 3.34
CA ASP A 51 -3.39 -13.40 3.19
C ASP A 51 -2.88 -12.67 1.94
N GLU A 52 -3.59 -12.81 0.82
CA GLU A 52 -3.27 -12.09 -0.41
C GLU A 52 -3.35 -10.57 -0.21
N TRP A 53 -4.40 -10.10 0.47
CA TRP A 53 -4.54 -8.68 0.78
C TRP A 53 -3.38 -8.16 1.64
N ILE A 54 -2.95 -8.89 2.68
CA ILE A 54 -1.81 -8.51 3.54
C ILE A 54 -0.53 -8.34 2.70
N VAL A 55 -0.25 -9.31 1.82
CA VAL A 55 0.93 -9.26 0.94
C VAL A 55 0.85 -8.04 0.00
N LYS A 56 -0.32 -7.78 -0.59
CA LYS A 56 -0.53 -6.65 -1.49
C LYS A 56 -0.31 -5.31 -0.77
N GLN A 57 -0.86 -5.15 0.44
CA GLN A 57 -0.69 -3.92 1.24
C GLN A 57 0.77 -3.67 1.62
N SER A 58 1.47 -4.70 2.09
CA SER A 58 2.88 -4.60 2.46
C SER A 58 3.74 -4.17 1.27
N ARG A 59 3.52 -4.78 0.10
CA ARG A 59 4.24 -4.42 -1.14
C ARG A 59 3.92 -3.00 -1.59
N ALA A 60 2.64 -2.59 -1.58
CA ALA A 60 2.22 -1.26 -1.99
C ALA A 60 2.86 -0.16 -1.11
N LYS A 61 2.83 -0.33 0.22
CA LYS A 61 3.43 0.63 1.16
C LYS A 61 4.95 0.71 1.03
N ARG A 62 5.63 -0.43 0.89
CA ARG A 62 7.08 -0.46 0.63
C ARG A 62 7.44 0.25 -0.67
N ARG A 63 6.70 0.02 -1.75
CA ARG A 63 6.93 0.68 -3.04
C ARG A 63 6.73 2.19 -2.96
N ALA A 64 5.67 2.63 -2.28
CA ALA A 64 5.41 4.05 -2.04
C ALA A 64 6.56 4.71 -1.27
N ALA A 65 7.10 4.05 -0.24
CA ALA A 65 8.24 4.55 0.52
C ALA A 65 9.52 4.70 -0.33
N VAL A 66 9.81 3.72 -1.21
CA VAL A 66 10.96 3.81 -2.13
C VAL A 66 10.81 4.98 -3.10
N ILE A 67 9.62 5.15 -3.68
CA ILE A 67 9.33 6.26 -4.60
C ILE A 67 9.47 7.59 -3.86
N ALA A 68 8.85 7.73 -2.68
CA ALA A 68 8.93 8.94 -1.89
C ALA A 68 10.37 9.31 -1.55
N ARG A 69 11.19 8.33 -1.15
CA ARG A 69 12.62 8.54 -0.90
C ARG A 69 13.33 9.08 -2.13
N ARG A 70 13.12 8.47 -3.30
CA ARG A 70 13.75 8.90 -4.56
C ARG A 70 13.32 10.29 -5.04
N VAL A 71 12.09 10.70 -4.74
CA VAL A 71 11.56 12.02 -5.12
C VAL A 71 12.07 13.12 -4.18
N LEU A 72 12.17 12.82 -2.87
CA LEU A 72 12.69 13.76 -1.88
C LEU A 72 14.22 13.89 -1.96
N GLU A 73 14.91 12.79 -2.28
CA GLU A 73 16.30 12.81 -2.73
C GLU A 73 16.37 13.30 -4.19
N LYS A 74 15.95 14.55 -4.45
CA LYS A 74 16.44 15.25 -5.65
C LYS A 74 17.96 15.21 -5.55
N PRO A 75 18.71 14.62 -6.49
CA PRO A 75 20.15 14.79 -6.47
C PRO A 75 20.38 16.30 -6.64
N GLU A 76 20.84 16.96 -5.59
CA GLU A 76 21.51 18.25 -5.75
C GLU A 76 22.57 17.99 -6.82
N PRO A 77 22.57 18.77 -7.93
CA PRO A 77 23.56 18.56 -8.97
C PRO A 77 24.92 18.55 -8.29
N THR A 78 25.72 17.55 -8.61
CA THR A 78 27.10 17.57 -8.14
C THR A 78 27.74 18.89 -8.53
N PHE A 79 28.72 19.38 -7.77
CA PHE A 79 29.34 20.68 -8.04
C PHE A 79 29.75 20.85 -9.52
N ASN A 80 30.19 19.76 -10.17
CA ASN A 80 30.54 19.73 -11.59
C ASN A 80 29.32 19.83 -12.53
N GLU A 81 28.21 19.16 -12.20
CA GLU A 81 26.95 19.29 -12.95
C GLU A 81 26.38 20.71 -12.80
N ALA A 82 26.40 21.27 -11.58
CA ALA A 82 25.99 22.64 -11.32
C ALA A 82 26.86 23.66 -12.07
N LEU A 83 28.19 23.44 -12.10
CA LEU A 83 29.14 24.24 -12.88
C LEU A 83 28.83 24.17 -14.39
N SER A 84 28.52 22.99 -14.92
CA SER A 84 28.17 22.82 -16.34
C SER A 84 26.85 23.50 -16.73
N MET A 85 25.92 23.63 -15.77
CA MET A 85 24.63 24.30 -15.96
C MET A 85 24.72 25.83 -15.84
N VAL A 86 25.66 26.34 -15.04
CA VAL A 86 25.93 27.80 -14.92
C VAL A 86 26.84 28.29 -16.06
N ALA A 87 27.68 27.42 -16.61
CA ALA A 87 28.50 27.70 -17.77
C ALA A 87 27.72 27.61 -19.10
N GLN A 88 26.61 28.34 -19.23
CA GLN A 88 26.18 28.80 -20.55
C GLN A 88 27.06 30.01 -20.93
N PRO A 89 27.61 30.06 -22.16
CA PRO A 89 28.47 31.16 -22.56
C PRO A 89 27.67 32.46 -22.56
N LEU A 90 28.05 33.40 -21.69
CA LEU A 90 27.55 34.78 -21.72
C LEU A 90 28.16 35.60 -22.88
N PHE A 91 28.66 34.93 -23.90
CA PHE A 91 29.34 35.58 -25.02
C PHE A 91 29.01 34.85 -26.30
N GLU A 92 27.87 35.22 -26.88
CA GLU A 92 27.76 35.23 -28.33
C GLU A 92 27.11 36.54 -28.76
N GLN A 93 27.87 37.26 -29.61
CA GLN A 93 27.50 38.36 -30.50
C GLN A 93 27.35 39.74 -29.80
N GLU A 94 28.04 40.84 -30.18
CA GLU A 94 28.88 41.21 -31.33
C GLU A 94 30.07 42.08 -30.87
#